data_AF-A0A1A8G5Z7-F1
#
_entry.id   AF-A0A1A8G5Z7-F1
#
_cell.length_a   1.000
_cell.length_b   1.000
_cell.length_c   1.000
_cell.angle_alpha   90.00
_cell.angle_beta   90.00
_cell.angle_gamma   90.00
#
_symmetry.space_group_name_H-M   'P 1'
#
loop_
_entity.id
_entity.type
_entity.pdbx_description
1 polymer ?
#
loop_
_entity_poly.entity_id
_entity_poly.type
_entity_poly.pdbx_seq_one_letter_code
_entity_poly.pdbx_strand_id
1 'polypeptide(L)'
;PIQYGGDTITLSSAQWIVYVFLSTVNPPIQPPKAEPPAGRHWVPFLRTLVPSPIWCPTSLIVNGKETRFLVPEPGLPLNFVNSTGMCYEAEEVRQCLLKGLKESSVMSHADSLLLAEVEDEVRRQVGVVYSQDGQ
;
A
#
# COMPACT_ATOMS: atom_id res chain seq x y z
N PRO A 1 14.58 12.72 9.41
CA PRO A 1 15.13 13.30 8.17
C PRO A 1 16.61 12.92 8.02
N ILE A 2 16.92 12.03 7.08
CA ILE A 2 18.32 11.72 6.72
C ILE A 2 18.62 12.53 5.45
N GLN A 3 19.50 13.53 5.59
CA GLN A 3 19.92 14.41 4.49
C GLN A 3 21.09 13.75 3.75
N TYR A 4 20.92 13.44 2.47
CA TYR A 4 22.02 13.08 1.57
C TYR A 4 21.83 13.84 0.26
N GLY A 5 22.77 14.74 -0.07
CA GLY A 5 22.92 15.26 -1.42
C GLY A 5 21.98 16.38 -1.89
N GLY A 6 21.40 17.19 -0.99
CA GLY A 6 20.67 18.41 -1.39
C GLY A 6 19.27 18.19 -1.99
N ASP A 7 18.93 16.96 -2.35
CA ASP A 7 17.58 16.56 -2.74
C ASP A 7 16.91 15.83 -1.57
N THR A 8 15.74 16.32 -1.16
CA THR A 8 14.94 15.69 -0.11
C THR A 8 14.35 14.40 -0.67
N ILE A 9 14.98 13.26 -0.41
CA ILE A 9 14.39 11.94 -0.70
C ILE A 9 13.27 11.72 0.31
N THR A 10 12.04 11.99 -0.08
CA THR A 10 10.84 11.62 0.66
C THR A 10 10.71 10.10 0.61
N LEU A 11 11.23 9.44 1.64
CA LEU A 11 10.92 8.05 1.93
C LEU A 11 9.39 7.88 1.96
N SER A 12 8.88 7.13 0.98
CA SER A 12 7.57 6.49 1.01
C SER A 12 6.36 7.43 0.96
N SER A 13 6.10 8.03 -0.20
CA SER A 13 4.77 8.56 -0.53
C SER A 13 3.77 7.44 -0.78
N ALA A 14 4.17 6.34 -1.44
CA ALA A 14 3.27 5.26 -1.83
C ALA A 14 2.62 4.50 -0.65
N GLN A 15 3.36 4.31 0.45
CA GLN A 15 2.84 3.61 1.63
C GLN A 15 2.03 4.55 2.54
N TRP A 16 2.37 5.85 2.55
CA TRP A 16 1.57 6.88 3.23
C TRP A 16 0.21 7.09 2.57
N ILE A 17 0.17 7.11 1.23
CA ILE A 17 -1.03 7.27 0.42
C ILE A 17 -2.02 6.13 0.71
N VAL A 18 -1.57 4.86 0.67
CA VAL A 18 -2.38 3.69 1.07
C VAL A 18 -2.81 3.75 2.55
N TYR A 19 -1.94 4.20 3.46
CA TYR A 19 -2.26 4.30 4.88
C TYR A 19 -3.32 5.38 5.17
N VAL A 20 -3.24 6.55 4.52
CA VAL A 20 -4.22 7.64 4.64
C VAL A 20 -5.56 7.25 4.03
N PHE A 21 -5.55 6.57 2.89
CA PHE A 21 -6.76 6.10 2.23
C PHE A 21 -7.49 5.03 3.06
N LEU A 22 -6.77 4.02 3.58
CA LEU A 22 -7.39 2.99 4.43
C LEU A 22 -7.85 3.52 5.80
N SER A 23 -7.28 4.62 6.30
CA SER A 23 -7.69 5.26 7.55
C SER A 23 -8.95 6.12 7.41
N THR A 24 -9.32 6.52 6.19
CA THR A 24 -10.40 7.50 5.92
C THR A 24 -11.65 6.89 5.29
N VAL A 25 -11.55 5.72 4.66
CA VAL A 25 -12.69 5.01 4.02
C VAL A 25 -13.37 4.01 4.97
N ASN A 26 -13.36 4.28 6.28
CA ASN A 26 -14.11 3.46 7.26
C ASN A 26 -15.35 4.18 7.83
N PRO A 27 -16.42 4.36 7.01
CA PRO A 27 -17.78 4.28 7.50
C PRO A 27 -18.54 3.08 6.90
N PRO A 28 -19.58 2.56 7.59
CA PRO A 28 -20.18 1.26 7.29
C PRO A 28 -21.08 1.33 6.06
N ILE A 29 -20.59 0.88 4.92
CA ILE A 29 -21.42 0.58 3.75
C ILE A 29 -22.19 -0.71 4.05
N GLN A 30 -23.51 -0.64 4.10
CA GLN A 30 -24.33 -1.84 4.32
C GLN A 30 -24.15 -2.84 3.17
N PRO A 31 -23.84 -4.12 3.45
CA PRO A 31 -23.54 -5.10 2.42
C PRO A 31 -24.79 -5.60 1.69
N PRO A 32 -24.73 -5.91 0.39
CA PRO A 32 -25.77 -6.68 -0.30
C PRO A 32 -25.81 -8.14 0.21
N LYS A 33 -27.02 -8.71 0.22
CA LYS A 33 -27.40 -10.02 0.77
C LYS A 33 -26.64 -11.20 0.16
N ALA A 34 -25.43 -11.48 0.66
CA ALA A 34 -24.84 -12.81 0.78
C ALA A 34 -23.57 -12.69 1.63
N GLU A 35 -23.65 -13.07 2.92
CA GLU A 35 -22.55 -12.92 3.86
C GLU A 35 -21.42 -13.94 3.62
N PRO A 36 -20.17 -13.52 3.37
CA PRO A 36 -19.00 -14.36 3.60
C PRO A 36 -18.68 -14.46 5.10
N PRO A 37 -18.01 -15.55 5.55
CA PRO A 37 -17.62 -15.70 6.94
C PRO A 37 -16.71 -14.54 7.40
N ALA A 38 -16.94 -14.10 8.65
CA ALA A 38 -16.45 -12.88 9.25
C ALA A 38 -14.99 -12.50 8.90
N GLY A 39 -14.80 -11.25 8.47
CA GLY A 39 -13.49 -10.63 8.21
C GLY A 39 -12.98 -10.65 6.75
N ARG A 40 -13.85 -10.90 5.75
CA ARG A 40 -13.44 -11.01 4.34
C ARG A 40 -14.22 -10.05 3.44
N HIS A 41 -13.51 -9.14 2.76
CA HIS A 41 -14.08 -8.33 1.69
C HIS A 41 -14.03 -9.08 0.34
N TRP A 42 -15.13 -9.06 -0.42
CA TRP A 42 -15.20 -9.61 -1.78
C TRP A 42 -14.73 -8.58 -2.82
N VAL A 43 -13.84 -8.98 -3.73
CA VAL A 43 -13.69 -8.34 -5.04
C VAL A 43 -14.34 -9.26 -6.10
N PRO A 44 -15.53 -8.95 -6.64
CA PRO A 44 -16.38 -9.94 -7.33
C PRO A 44 -15.85 -10.49 -8.66
N PHE A 45 -14.83 -9.84 -9.25
CA PHE A 45 -14.38 -10.14 -10.61
C PHE A 45 -13.04 -10.90 -10.67
N LEU A 46 -12.33 -11.03 -9.54
CA LEU A 46 -11.09 -11.79 -9.42
C LEU A 46 -11.21 -12.68 -8.17
N ARG A 47 -11.01 -14.00 -8.29
CA ARG A 47 -10.88 -14.93 -7.15
C ARG A 47 -9.54 -14.73 -6.41
N THR A 48 -9.18 -13.48 -6.17
CA THR A 48 -7.98 -13.07 -5.45
C THR A 48 -8.39 -12.60 -4.07
N LEU A 49 -7.85 -13.24 -3.03
CA LEU A 49 -8.01 -12.81 -1.65
C LEU A 49 -6.65 -12.35 -1.13
N VAL A 50 -6.64 -11.17 -0.54
CA VAL A 50 -5.53 -10.62 0.22
C VAL A 50 -5.91 -10.70 1.70
N PRO A 51 -5.38 -11.67 2.46
CA PRO A 51 -5.70 -11.80 3.88
C PRO A 51 -5.20 -10.61 4.69
N SER A 52 -5.88 -10.35 5.81
CA SER A 52 -5.46 -9.32 6.77
C SER A 52 -4.09 -9.67 7.39
N PRO A 53 -3.21 -8.68 7.64
CA PRO A 53 -3.36 -7.26 7.33
C PRO A 53 -3.13 -6.93 5.85
N ILE A 54 -4.08 -6.22 5.22
CA ILE A 54 -4.02 -5.92 3.77
C ILE A 54 -2.91 -4.94 3.38
N TRP A 55 -2.41 -4.15 4.35
CA TRP A 55 -1.33 -3.18 4.13
C TRP A 55 0.07 -3.82 4.22
N CYS A 56 0.17 -5.06 4.69
CA CYS A 56 1.42 -5.83 4.73
C CYS A 56 1.16 -7.35 4.66
N PRO A 57 0.51 -7.84 3.59
CA PRO A 57 0.05 -9.22 3.52
C PRO A 57 1.22 -10.18 3.29
N THR A 58 1.29 -11.24 4.08
CA THR A 58 2.26 -12.35 3.90
C THR A 58 1.68 -13.53 3.12
N SER A 59 0.45 -13.40 2.64
CA SER A 59 -0.23 -14.43 1.87
C SER A 59 -1.08 -13.80 0.77
N LEU A 60 -1.21 -14.51 -0.34
CA LEU A 60 -2.07 -14.16 -1.46
C LEU A 60 -2.75 -15.42 -1.96
N ILE A 61 -4.08 -15.43 -2.02
CA ILE A 61 -4.85 -16.58 -2.48
C ILE A 61 -5.43 -16.24 -3.84
N VAL A 62 -4.96 -16.91 -4.89
CA VAL A 62 -5.45 -16.72 -6.26
C VAL A 62 -6.09 -18.01 -6.72
N ASN A 63 -7.38 -17.97 -7.10
CA ASN A 63 -8.14 -19.14 -7.53
C ASN A 63 -8.12 -20.29 -6.50
N GLY A 64 -8.13 -19.96 -5.21
CA GLY A 64 -8.07 -20.92 -4.11
C GLY A 64 -6.67 -21.47 -3.81
N LYS A 65 -5.65 -21.09 -4.57
CA LYS A 65 -4.25 -21.46 -4.31
C LYS A 65 -3.57 -20.35 -3.50
N GLU A 66 -3.11 -20.69 -2.30
CA GLU A 66 -2.36 -19.79 -1.42
C GLU A 66 -0.87 -19.79 -1.78
N THR A 67 -0.31 -18.59 -1.96
CA THR A 67 1.13 -18.34 -1.99
C THR A 67 1.49 -17.53 -0.75
N ARG A 68 2.57 -17.92 -0.06
CA ARG A 68 3.08 -17.21 1.12
C ARG A 68 4.40 -16.53 0.84
N PHE A 69 4.55 -15.32 1.37
CA PHE A 69 5.73 -14.49 1.30
C PHE A 69 6.24 -14.29 2.71
N LEU A 70 7.44 -14.80 2.99
CA LEU A 70 8.04 -14.68 4.31
C LEU A 70 8.66 -13.28 4.46
N VAL A 71 8.45 -12.68 5.63
CA VAL A 71 9.17 -11.46 6.04
C VAL A 71 10.33 -11.85 6.95
N PRO A 72 11.42 -11.09 6.98
CA PRO A 72 12.54 -11.38 7.87
C PRO A 72 12.12 -11.29 9.34
N GLU A 73 12.75 -12.11 10.18
CA GLU A 73 12.55 -12.05 11.62
C GLU A 73 13.07 -10.72 12.21
N PRO A 74 12.32 -10.09 13.11
CA PRO A 74 12.74 -8.84 13.72
C PRO A 74 13.89 -9.04 14.69
N GLY A 75 14.94 -8.21 14.55
CA GLY A 75 16.04 -8.13 15.52
C GLY A 75 15.72 -7.26 16.75
N LEU A 76 14.63 -6.49 16.70
CA LEU A 76 14.18 -5.56 17.74
C LEU A 76 12.64 -5.49 17.77
N PRO A 77 12.03 -5.07 18.88
CA PRO A 77 10.58 -4.85 18.94
C PRO A 77 10.09 -3.89 17.85
N LEU A 78 9.01 -4.26 17.18
CA LEU A 78 8.39 -3.45 16.11
C LEU A 78 7.15 -2.72 16.62
N ASN A 79 6.91 -1.53 16.08
CA ASN A 79 5.68 -0.77 16.35
C ASN A 79 4.49 -1.28 15.52
N PHE A 80 4.75 -1.78 14.30
CA PHE A 80 3.72 -2.26 13.38
C PHE A 80 4.01 -3.69 12.89
N VAL A 81 2.93 -4.41 12.58
CA VAL A 81 3.00 -5.80 12.11
C VAL A 81 3.73 -5.86 10.77
N ASN A 82 4.62 -6.84 10.62
CA ASN A 82 5.39 -7.11 9.40
C ASN A 82 6.29 -5.95 8.91
N SER A 83 6.61 -4.96 9.76
CA SER A 83 7.48 -3.84 9.37
C SER A 83 8.89 -4.24 8.93
N THR A 84 9.36 -5.45 9.27
CA THR A 84 10.62 -5.99 8.73
C THR A 84 10.59 -6.09 7.21
N GLY A 85 9.42 -6.25 6.58
CA GLY A 85 9.28 -6.25 5.12
C GLY A 85 9.71 -4.95 4.43
N MET A 86 9.75 -3.81 5.16
CA MET A 86 10.24 -2.54 4.61
C MET A 86 11.71 -2.61 4.17
N CYS A 87 12.48 -3.62 4.62
CA CYS A 87 13.84 -3.83 4.14
C CYS A 87 13.91 -4.09 2.63
N TYR A 88 12.87 -4.67 2.02
CA TYR A 88 12.83 -4.94 0.59
C TYR A 88 12.73 -3.65 -0.23
N GLU A 89 11.91 -2.71 0.23
CA GLU A 89 11.77 -1.38 -0.38
C GLU A 89 13.06 -0.56 -0.22
N ALA A 90 13.66 -0.62 0.98
CA ALA A 90 14.95 0.03 1.24
C ALA A 90 16.07 -0.51 0.34
N GLU A 91 16.09 -1.82 0.11
CA GLU A 91 17.05 -2.46 -0.79
C GLU A 91 16.81 -2.05 -2.26
N GLU A 92 15.56 -1.99 -2.72
CA GLU A 92 15.24 -1.52 -4.07
C GLU A 92 15.71 -0.08 -4.31
N VAL A 93 15.46 0.82 -3.36
CA VAL A 93 15.95 2.20 -3.42
C VAL A 93 17.48 2.23 -3.48
N ARG A 94 18.15 1.45 -2.62
CA ARG A 94 19.62 1.34 -2.63
C ARG A 94 20.13 0.88 -4.00
N GLN A 95 19.48 -0.10 -4.63
CA GLN A 95 19.86 -0.61 -5.94
C GLN A 95 19.64 0.42 -7.06
N CYS A 96 18.54 1.18 -7.01
CA CYS A 96 18.29 2.27 -7.95
C CYS A 96 19.38 3.34 -7.88
N LEU A 97 19.71 3.78 -6.66
CA LEU A 97 20.74 4.80 -6.42
C LEU A 97 22.12 4.34 -6.87
N LEU A 98 22.51 3.10 -6.59
CA LEU A 98 23.77 2.54 -7.06
C LEU A 98 23.88 2.46 -8.59
N LYS A 99 22.76 2.33 -9.28
CA LYS A 99 22.67 2.34 -10.75
C LYS A 99 22.54 3.76 -11.33
N GLY A 100 22.48 4.79 -10.50
CA GLY A 100 22.25 6.18 -10.93
C GLY A 100 20.85 6.44 -11.49
N LEU A 101 19.87 5.60 -11.14
CA LEU A 101 18.47 5.77 -11.55
C LEU A 101 17.78 6.80 -10.64
N LYS A 102 16.85 7.56 -11.22
CA LYS A 102 16.05 8.57 -10.51
C LYS A 102 14.70 8.04 -10.01
N GLU A 103 14.31 6.86 -10.46
CA GLU A 103 13.07 6.18 -10.10
C GLU A 103 13.26 4.66 -10.16
N SER A 104 12.35 3.91 -9.54
CA SER A 104 12.33 2.45 -9.61
C SER A 104 11.60 1.99 -10.86
N SER A 105 12.08 0.91 -11.49
CA SER A 105 11.36 0.25 -12.58
C SER A 105 10.16 -0.56 -12.10
N VAL A 106 10.08 -0.87 -10.81
CA VAL A 106 8.97 -1.62 -10.19
C VAL A 106 7.85 -0.68 -9.76
N MET A 107 8.19 0.55 -9.38
CA MET A 107 7.25 1.60 -9.00
C MET A 107 7.71 2.93 -9.59
N SER A 108 7.27 3.24 -10.80
CA SER A 108 7.66 4.46 -11.50
C SER A 108 6.95 5.69 -10.93
N HIS A 109 7.41 6.88 -11.30
CA HIS A 109 6.69 8.10 -10.96
C HIS A 109 5.28 8.12 -11.58
N ALA A 110 5.13 7.61 -12.81
CA ALA A 110 3.85 7.52 -13.49
C ALA A 110 2.86 6.59 -12.76
N ASP A 111 3.34 5.45 -12.24
CA ASP A 111 2.50 4.55 -11.43
C ASP A 111 2.04 5.25 -10.14
N SER A 112 2.92 6.03 -9.53
CA SER A 112 2.59 6.79 -8.31
C SER A 112 1.52 7.84 -8.55
N LEU A 113 1.58 8.54 -9.69
CA LEU A 113 0.56 9.51 -10.11
C LEU A 113 -0.77 8.82 -10.38
N LEU A 114 -0.76 7.70 -11.10
CA LEU A 114 -1.98 6.95 -11.40
C LEU A 114 -2.67 6.48 -10.10
N LEU A 115 -1.92 5.98 -9.12
CA LEU A 115 -2.49 5.60 -7.83
C LEU A 115 -3.11 6.81 -7.12
N ALA A 116 -2.41 7.95 -7.10
CA ALA A 116 -2.93 9.17 -6.49
C ALA A 116 -4.24 9.64 -7.16
N GLU A 117 -4.31 9.62 -8.49
CA GLU A 117 -5.52 9.96 -9.25
C GLU A 117 -6.69 9.01 -8.95
N VAL A 118 -6.42 7.70 -8.90
CA VAL A 118 -7.43 6.69 -8.56
C VAL A 118 -7.95 6.89 -7.15
N GLU A 119 -7.07 7.13 -6.18
CA GLU A 119 -7.46 7.39 -4.80
C GLU A 119 -8.27 8.67 -4.66
N ASP A 120 -7.86 9.76 -5.32
CA ASP A 120 -8.61 11.01 -5.40
C ASP A 120 -10.02 10.79 -5.96
N GLU A 121 -10.14 10.04 -7.04
CA GLU A 121 -11.43 9.75 -7.65
C GLU A 121 -12.32 8.94 -6.70
N VAL A 122 -11.77 7.93 -6.00
CA VAL A 122 -12.57 7.18 -5.02
C VAL A 122 -13.00 8.08 -3.87
N ARG A 123 -12.12 8.95 -3.34
CA ARG A 123 -12.47 9.94 -2.31
C ARG A 123 -13.61 10.85 -2.77
N ARG A 124 -13.52 11.36 -4.01
CA ARG A 124 -14.53 12.24 -4.62
C ARG A 124 -15.88 11.54 -4.74
N GLN A 125 -15.91 10.27 -5.14
CA GLN A 125 -17.14 9.47 -5.25
C GLN A 125 -17.85 9.27 -3.90
N VAL A 126 -17.10 9.21 -2.79
CA VAL A 126 -17.67 9.10 -1.44
C VAL A 126 -17.84 10.45 -0.73
N GLY A 127 -17.58 11.56 -1.42
CA GLY A 127 -17.77 12.92 -0.90
C GLY A 127 -16.70 13.38 0.11
N VAL A 128 -15.54 12.74 0.16
CA VAL A 128 -14.41 13.14 1.02
C VAL A 128 -13.57 14.20 0.31
N VAL A 129 -13.55 15.41 0.85
CA VAL A 129 -12.84 16.58 0.29
C VAL A 129 -11.87 17.15 1.32
N TYR A 130 -10.65 17.46 0.90
CA TYR A 130 -9.63 18.12 1.71
C TYR A 130 -9.39 19.55 1.24
N SER A 131 -8.82 20.39 2.11
CA SER A 131 -8.44 21.78 1.78
C SER A 131 -7.39 21.87 0.66
N GLN A 132 -6.63 20.80 0.44
CA GLN A 132 -5.55 20.69 -0.53
C GLN A 132 -6.06 20.43 -1.95
N ASP A 133 -7.31 19.99 -2.11
CA ASP A 133 -7.91 19.66 -3.41
C ASP A 133 -8.19 20.92 -4.27
N GLY A 134 -8.07 22.12 -3.68
CA GLY A 134 -8.39 23.41 -4.32
C GLY A 134 -7.18 24.34 -4.57
N GLN A 135 -5.95 23.81 -4.60
CA GLN A 135 -4.73 24.59 -4.89
C GLN A 135 -4.32 24.52 -6.37
#